data_AF-A0A8S0H3Y8-F1
#
_entry.id   AF-A0A8S0H3Y8-F1
#
_cell.length_a   1.000
_cell.length_b   1.000
_cell.length_c   1.000
_cell.angle_alpha   90.00
_cell.angle_beta   90.00
_cell.angle_gamma   90.00
#
_symmetry.space_group_name_H-M   'P 1'
#
loop_
_entity.id
_entity.type
_entity.pdbx_description
1 polymer ?
#
loop_
_entity_poly.entity_id
_entity_poly.type
_entity_poly.pdbx_seq_one_letter_code
_entity_poly.pdbx_strand_id
1 'polypeptide(L)'
;MVGSLPETVLFQADTYVDLFAQIVASFGKDVAFNIKPKQLAKIEALTALNRIQIQMGSMNPENGGYVLMNFSQLLDDELQMVLVYGNDVPRVLELCAEVGIAAAPALEALKVAVHV
;
A
#
# COMPACT_ATOMS: atom_id res chain seq x y z
N MET A 1 13.28 2.74 18.32
CA MET A 1 11.82 2.65 18.09
C MET A 1 11.63 1.88 16.79
N VAL A 2 11.32 0.60 16.87
CA VAL A 2 10.97 -0.22 15.70
C VAL A 2 9.45 -0.29 15.74
N GLY A 3 8.77 0.55 14.96
CA GLY A 3 7.31 0.59 15.01
C GLY A 3 6.64 1.91 14.65
N SER A 4 7.35 2.88 14.07
CA SER A 4 6.76 4.12 13.53
C SER A 4 6.52 4.02 12.03
N LEU A 5 5.53 4.78 11.52
CA LEU A 5 5.30 4.94 10.09
C LEU A 5 6.58 5.48 9.41
N PRO A 6 6.81 5.14 8.14
CA PRO A 6 7.91 5.73 7.37
C PRO A 6 7.76 7.24 7.24
N GLU A 7 8.85 7.93 6.88
CA GLU A 7 8.84 9.39 6.70
C GLU A 7 7.91 9.84 5.57
N THR A 8 7.77 9.01 4.54
CA THR A 8 6.82 9.19 3.45
C THR A 8 5.75 8.11 3.56
N VAL A 9 4.48 8.52 3.63
CA VAL A 9 3.34 7.59 3.69
C VAL A 9 2.51 7.58 2.41
N LEU A 10 2.62 8.60 1.54
CA LEU A 10 1.96 8.66 0.24
C LEU A 10 2.96 8.35 -0.87
N PHE A 11 2.59 7.40 -1.73
CA PHE A 11 3.42 6.87 -2.81
C PHE A 11 2.70 7.00 -4.13
N GLN A 12 3.44 7.40 -5.15
CA GLN A 12 2.94 7.65 -6.50
C GLN A 12 3.85 6.97 -7.52
N ALA A 13 3.31 6.09 -8.35
CA ALA A 13 4.11 5.31 -9.27
C ALA A 13 3.31 4.79 -10.46
N ASP A 14 3.98 4.66 -11.61
CA ASP A 14 3.41 4.06 -12.82
C ASP A 14 3.38 2.52 -12.76
N THR A 15 4.21 1.91 -11.90
CA THR A 15 4.36 0.45 -11.83
C THR A 15 4.46 -0.06 -10.41
N TYR A 16 4.08 -1.33 -10.19
CA TYR A 16 4.27 -2.00 -8.90
C TYR A 16 5.74 -2.18 -8.50
N VAL A 17 6.65 -2.18 -9.49
CA VAL A 17 8.10 -2.22 -9.22
C VAL A 17 8.52 -0.89 -8.59
N ASP A 18 8.12 0.22 -9.19
CA ASP A 18 8.48 1.56 -8.72
C ASP A 18 7.77 1.89 -7.41
N LEU A 19 6.49 1.54 -7.28
CA LEU A 19 5.72 1.67 -6.04
C LEU A 19 6.45 0.98 -4.89
N PHE A 20 6.81 -0.29 -5.06
CA PHE A 20 7.46 -1.04 -3.99
C PHE A 20 8.89 -0.55 -3.73
N ALA A 21 9.60 -0.06 -4.74
CA ALA A 21 10.91 0.55 -4.56
C ALA A 21 10.82 1.82 -3.69
N GLN A 22 9.83 2.69 -3.93
CA GLN A 22 9.60 3.87 -3.10
C GLN A 22 9.21 3.49 -1.66
N ILE A 23 8.32 2.50 -1.50
CA ILE A 23 7.96 1.98 -0.17
C ILE A 23 9.22 1.51 0.55
N VAL A 24 10.03 0.62 -0.03
CA VAL A 24 11.27 0.13 0.59
C VAL A 24 12.21 1.28 0.96
N ALA A 25 12.35 2.28 0.09
CA ALA A 25 13.20 3.45 0.33
C ALA A 25 12.69 4.36 1.46
N SER A 26 11.39 4.36 1.75
CA SER A 26 10.79 5.15 2.83
C SER A 26 11.06 4.57 4.24
N PHE A 27 11.46 3.30 4.30
CA PHE A 27 11.88 2.66 5.55
C PHE A 27 13.40 2.79 5.76
N GLY A 28 13.82 2.79 7.02
CA GLY A 28 15.23 2.79 7.38
C GLY A 28 15.98 1.55 6.87
N LYS A 29 17.30 1.68 6.65
CA LYS A 29 18.15 0.61 6.09
C LYS A 29 18.16 -0.69 6.91
N ASP A 30 17.79 -0.62 8.18
CA ASP A 30 17.73 -1.77 9.09
C ASP A 30 16.44 -2.59 8.95
N VAL A 31 15.48 -2.13 8.16
CA VAL A 31 14.22 -2.83 7.92
C VAL A 31 14.40 -3.87 6.83
N ALA A 32 14.21 -5.14 7.19
CA ALA A 32 14.31 -6.26 6.27
C ALA A 32 12.99 -6.48 5.50
N PHE A 33 13.11 -6.67 4.18
CA PHE A 33 12.02 -7.05 3.30
C PHE A 33 12.29 -8.42 2.68
N ASN A 34 11.28 -9.29 2.65
CA ASN A 34 11.41 -10.66 2.13
C ASN A 34 11.34 -10.72 0.60
N ILE A 35 10.74 -9.70 -0.02
CA ILE A 35 10.67 -9.54 -1.47
C ILE A 35 11.44 -8.29 -1.91
N LYS A 36 11.90 -8.28 -3.17
CA LYS A 36 12.61 -7.16 -3.82
C LYS A 36 11.77 -6.58 -4.96
N PRO A 37 11.85 -5.28 -5.26
CA PRO A 37 11.11 -4.64 -6.35
C PRO A 37 11.21 -5.37 -7.69
N LYS A 38 12.41 -5.79 -8.09
CA LYS A 38 12.64 -6.53 -9.33
C LYS A 38 11.87 -7.85 -9.44
N GLN A 39 11.45 -8.45 -8.32
CA GLN A 39 10.66 -9.68 -8.31
C GLN A 39 9.20 -9.43 -8.67
N LEU A 40 8.76 -8.17 -8.77
CA LEU A 40 7.43 -7.77 -9.22
C LEU A 40 7.39 -7.48 -10.73
N ALA A 41 8.55 -7.48 -11.41
CA ALA A 41 8.60 -7.27 -12.85
C ALA A 41 7.88 -8.40 -13.59
N LYS A 42 7.02 -8.02 -14.55
CA LYS A 42 6.21 -8.94 -15.37
C LYS A 42 5.20 -9.80 -14.57
N ILE A 43 4.91 -9.42 -13.33
CA ILE A 43 3.82 -10.01 -12.55
C ILE A 43 2.54 -9.22 -12.82
N GLU A 44 1.42 -9.92 -12.95
CA GLU A 44 0.10 -9.33 -13.07
C GLU A 44 -0.24 -8.46 -11.85
N ALA A 45 -0.99 -7.37 -12.08
CA ALA A 45 -1.27 -6.33 -11.09
C ALA A 45 -1.77 -6.88 -9.74
N LEU A 46 -2.78 -7.77 -9.79
CA LEU A 46 -3.38 -8.33 -8.57
C LEU A 46 -2.38 -9.14 -7.75
N THR A 47 -1.55 -9.96 -8.39
CA THR A 47 -0.54 -10.76 -7.71
C THR A 47 0.62 -9.91 -7.19
N ALA A 48 1.02 -8.88 -7.95
CA ALA A 48 2.04 -7.93 -7.50
C ALA A 48 1.57 -7.19 -6.24
N LEU A 49 0.36 -6.62 -6.26
CA LEU A 49 -0.22 -5.91 -5.13
C LEU A 49 -0.43 -6.83 -3.93
N ASN A 50 -0.90 -8.06 -4.14
CA ASN A 50 -1.07 -9.04 -3.07
C ASN A 50 0.27 -9.37 -2.37
N ARG A 51 1.36 -9.53 -3.13
CA ARG A 51 2.69 -9.77 -2.55
C ARG A 51 3.19 -8.59 -1.72
N ILE A 52 2.98 -7.37 -2.21
CA ILE A 52 3.31 -6.16 -1.46
C ILE A 52 2.49 -6.11 -0.17
N GLN A 53 1.17 -6.30 -0.26
CA GLN A 53 0.27 -6.25 0.89
C GLN A 53 0.59 -7.33 1.94
N ILE A 54 1.01 -8.53 1.53
CA ILE A 54 1.48 -9.57 2.47
C ILE A 54 2.75 -9.13 3.19
N GLN A 55 3.73 -8.58 2.46
CA GLN A 55 4.95 -8.05 3.06
C GLN A 55 4.63 -6.94 4.06
N MET A 56 3.76 -5.99 3.69
CA MET A 56 3.33 -4.86 4.54
C MET A 56 2.55 -5.31 5.77
N GLY A 57 1.64 -6.28 5.61
CA GLY A 57 0.83 -6.81 6.71
C GLY A 57 1.63 -7.60 7.75
N SER A 58 2.78 -8.17 7.37
CA SER A 58 3.66 -8.89 8.31
C SER A 58 4.50 -7.98 9.22
N MET A 59 4.55 -6.68 8.93
CA MET A 59 5.40 -5.73 9.64
C MET A 59 4.58 -4.97 10.67
N ASN A 60 5.13 -4.73 11.87
CA ASN A 60 4.42 -4.01 12.95
C ASN A 60 3.07 -4.68 13.34
N PRO A 61 3.10 -5.97 13.72
CA PRO A 61 1.89 -6.74 14.04
C PRO A 61 1.08 -6.18 15.21
N GLU A 62 1.74 -5.49 16.14
CA GLU A 62 1.10 -4.81 17.28
C GLU A 62 0.12 -3.70 16.84
N ASN A 63 0.34 -3.09 15.68
CA ASN A 63 -0.55 -2.09 15.08
C ASN A 63 -1.43 -2.68 13.95
N GLY A 64 -1.53 -4.01 13.86
CA GLY A 64 -2.35 -4.69 12.88
C GLY A 64 -1.72 -4.81 11.49
N GLY A 65 -0.41 -4.60 11.37
CA GLY A 65 0.27 -4.59 10.08
C GLY A 65 0.19 -3.24 9.39
N TYR A 66 0.85 -3.10 8.24
CA TYR A 66 0.58 -1.99 7.32
C TYR A 66 -0.41 -2.41 6.22
N VAL A 67 -1.32 -1.50 5.88
CA VAL A 67 -2.29 -1.62 4.79
C VAL A 67 -2.01 -0.53 3.77
N LEU A 68 -1.91 -0.93 2.49
CA LEU A 68 -1.92 0.02 1.39
C LEU A 68 -3.35 0.42 1.09
N MET A 69 -3.63 1.71 1.22
CA MET A 69 -4.89 2.33 0.88
C MET A 69 -4.77 2.97 -0.50
N ASN A 70 -5.65 2.63 -1.42
CA ASN A 70 -5.76 3.28 -2.71
C ASN A 70 -6.52 4.60 -2.55
N PHE A 71 -5.89 5.69 -2.98
CA PHE A 71 -6.44 7.04 -3.00
C PHE A 71 -6.67 7.58 -4.43
N SER A 72 -6.28 6.80 -5.45
CA SER A 72 -6.53 7.14 -6.86
C SER A 72 -8.03 7.22 -7.15
N GLN A 73 -8.42 8.13 -8.03
CA GLN A 73 -9.77 8.17 -8.58
C GLN A 73 -9.95 7.10 -9.67
N LEU A 74 -11.20 6.72 -9.92
CA LEU A 74 -11.55 5.93 -11.09
C LEU A 74 -11.09 6.70 -12.34
N LEU A 75 -10.28 6.07 -13.20
CA LEU A 75 -9.61 6.60 -14.41
C LEU A 75 -8.18 7.12 -14.22
N ASP A 76 -7.63 7.16 -13.01
CA ASP A 76 -6.21 7.46 -12.85
C ASP A 76 -5.35 6.26 -13.33
N ASP A 77 -4.47 6.52 -14.28
CA ASP A 77 -3.49 5.53 -14.77
C ASP A 77 -2.34 5.33 -13.77
N GLU A 78 -2.13 6.30 -12.87
CA GLU A 78 -1.08 6.28 -11.86
C GLU A 78 -1.55 5.63 -10.54
N LEU A 79 -0.71 4.78 -9.95
CA LEU A 79 -0.95 4.22 -8.63
C LEU A 79 -0.71 5.30 -7.57
N GLN A 80 -1.74 5.67 -6.82
CA GLN A 80 -1.63 6.55 -5.65
C GLN A 80 -2.04 5.79 -4.38
N MET A 81 -1.04 5.49 -3.55
CA MET A 81 -1.21 4.62 -2.38
C MET A 81 -0.75 5.31 -1.11
N VAL A 82 -1.51 5.15 -0.04
CA VAL A 82 -1.14 5.60 1.31
C VAL A 82 -0.90 4.40 2.22
N LEU A 83 0.21 4.38 2.93
CA LEU A 83 0.51 3.36 3.94
C LEU A 83 -0.12 3.75 5.28
N VAL A 84 -0.98 2.88 5.80
CA VAL A 84 -1.73 3.09 7.05
C VAL A 84 -1.55 1.88 7.96
N TYR A 85 -1.58 2.07 9.27
CA TYR A 85 -1.67 0.93 10.18
C TYR A 85 -3.00 0.22 10.05
N GLY A 86 -3.00 -1.11 10.13
CA GLY A 86 -4.20 -1.93 10.03
C GLY A 86 -5.27 -1.51 11.05
N ASN A 87 -4.85 -1.20 12.28
CA ASN A 87 -5.74 -0.73 13.33
C ASN A 87 -6.37 0.65 13.04
N ASP A 88 -5.71 1.48 12.22
CA ASP A 88 -6.16 2.85 11.89
C ASP A 88 -7.02 2.91 10.62
N VAL A 89 -7.08 1.83 9.83
CA VAL A 89 -7.87 1.77 8.58
C VAL A 89 -9.33 2.23 8.78
N PRO A 90 -10.08 1.78 9.81
CA PRO A 90 -11.46 2.23 10.00
C PRO A 90 -11.56 3.75 10.18
N ARG A 91 -10.65 4.34 10.95
CA ARG A 91 -10.64 5.78 11.21
C ARG A 91 -10.24 6.58 9.98
N VAL A 92 -9.28 6.10 9.19
CA VAL A 92 -8.89 6.75 7.94
C VAL A 92 -10.04 6.73 6.93
N LEU A 93 -10.73 5.61 6.78
CA LEU A 93 -11.90 5.51 5.89
C LEU A 93 -13.02 6.49 6.29
N GLU A 94 -13.30 6.60 7.59
CA GLU A 94 -14.27 7.56 8.12
C GLU A 94 -13.89 9.01 7.77
N LEU A 95 -12.63 9.39 8.01
CA LEU A 95 -12.12 10.72 7.68
C LEU A 95 -12.17 11.01 6.18
N CYS A 96 -11.77 10.05 5.34
CA CYS A 96 -11.84 10.20 3.89
C CYS A 96 -13.29 10.43 3.42
N ALA A 97 -14.25 9.71 4.00
CA ALA A 97 -15.67 9.91 3.71
C ALA A 97 -16.18 11.29 4.14
N GLU A 98 -15.74 11.80 5.30
CA GLU A 98 -16.09 13.14 5.79
C GLU A 98 -15.65 14.26 4.84
N VAL A 99 -14.49 14.11 4.18
CA VAL A 99 -13.93 15.12 3.28
C VAL A 99 -14.13 14.81 1.79
N GLY A 100 -14.88 13.75 1.46
CA GLY A 100 -15.18 13.38 0.07
C GLY A 100 -13.98 12.83 -0.71
N ILE A 101 -12.99 12.24 -0.04
CA ILE A 101 -11.86 11.55 -0.66
C ILE A 101 -12.24 10.08 -0.87
N ALA A 102 -12.10 9.59 -2.11
CA ALA A 102 -12.23 8.17 -2.40
C ALA A 102 -11.04 7.42 -1.79
N ALA A 103 -11.31 6.46 -0.91
CA ALA A 103 -10.29 5.63 -0.32
C ALA A 103 -10.81 4.21 -0.10
N ALA A 104 -9.97 3.22 -0.35
CA ALA A 104 -10.25 1.82 -0.06
C ALA A 104 -8.95 1.04 0.14
N PRO A 105 -8.94 -0.06 0.91
CA PRO A 105 -7.80 -0.99 0.90
C PRO A 105 -7.48 -1.42 -0.53
N ALA A 106 -6.26 -1.16 -0.98
CA ALA A 106 -5.89 -1.23 -2.40
C ALA A 106 -6.07 -2.63 -2.99
N LEU A 107 -5.73 -3.67 -2.21
CA LEU A 107 -5.89 -5.06 -2.64
C LEU A 107 -7.36 -5.42 -2.86
N GLU A 108 -8.25 -4.99 -1.96
CA GLU A 108 -9.68 -5.27 -2.08
C GLU A 108 -10.31 -4.47 -3.23
N ALA A 109 -9.92 -3.20 -3.39
CA ALA A 109 -10.36 -2.38 -4.51
C ALA A 109 -9.98 -3.00 -5.86
N LEU A 110 -8.74 -3.50 -5.99
CA LEU A 110 -8.27 -4.16 -7.21
C LEU A 110 -8.96 -5.50 -7.46
N LYS A 111 -9.24 -6.29 -6.41
CA LYS A 111 -10.02 -7.53 -6.55
C LYS A 111 -11.40 -7.23 -7.13
N VAL A 112 -12.08 -6.18 -6.64
CA VAL A 112 -13.38 -5.77 -7.19
C VAL A 112 -13.23 -5.36 -8.65
N ALA A 113 -12.28 -4.48 -8.98
CA ALA A 113 -12.09 -3.99 -10.34
C ALA A 113 -11.81 -5.08 -11.39
N VAL A 114 -11.14 -6.18 -11.00
CA VAL A 114 -10.81 -7.30 -11.90
C VAL A 114 -11.97 -8.29 -12.09
N HIS A 115 -12.95 -8.31 -11.18
CA HIS A 115 -14.11 -9.21 -11.27
C HIS A 115 -15.38 -8.55 -11.85
N VAL A 116 -15.31 -7.25 -12.18
CA VAL A 116 -16.40 -6.47 -12.80
C VAL A 116 -16.32 -6.54 -14.32
#